data_AF-A0A6P1YIX9-F1
#
_entry.id   AF-A0A6P1YIX9-F1
#
_cell.length_a   1.000
_cell.length_b   1.000
_cell.length_c   1.000
_cell.angle_alpha   90.00
_cell.angle_beta   90.00
_cell.angle_gamma   90.00
#
_symmetry.space_group_name_H-M   'P 1'
#
loop_
_entity.id
_entity.type
_entity.pdbx_description
1 polymer ?
#
loop_
_entity_poly.entity_id
_entity_poly.type
_entity_poly.pdbx_seq_one_letter_code
_entity_poly.pdbx_strand_id
1 'polypeptide(L)' 'MICAGCAAAPKPAPVQLPDAPAWLAPVPAPALKVGMDARVALARTYTALALANGRLDQGRQWYGEVQSSFEANSRGRTP' A
#
# COMPACT_ATOMS: atom_id res chain seq x y z
N MET A 1 -42.56 -17.36 -19.76
CA MET A 1 -41.84 -18.56 -19.30
C MET A 1 -40.53 -18.09 -18.68
N ILE A 2 -40.50 -18.12 -17.34
CA ILE A 2 -39.40 -18.09 -16.35
C ILE A 2 -38.11 -17.30 -16.68
N CYS A 3 -37.87 -16.26 -15.88
CA CYS A 3 -36.61 -15.55 -15.71
C CYS A 3 -35.49 -16.52 -15.27
N ALA A 4 -34.60 -16.89 -16.18
CA ALA A 4 -33.43 -17.70 -15.89
C ALA A 4 -32.33 -16.82 -15.27
N GLY A 5 -32.42 -16.63 -13.95
CA GLY A 5 -31.31 -16.55 -13.01
C GLY A 5 -30.14 -15.62 -13.33
N CYS A 6 -30.27 -14.34 -12.96
CA CYS A 6 -29.12 -13.67 -12.34
C CYS A 6 -28.91 -14.29 -10.96
N ALA A 7 -28.25 -15.45 -10.90
CA ALA A 7 -27.73 -15.95 -9.64
C ALA A 7 -26.70 -14.92 -9.16
N ALA A 8 -27.01 -14.23 -8.07
CA ALA A 8 -26.05 -13.36 -7.40
C ALA A 8 -24.80 -14.19 -7.11
N ALA A 9 -23.68 -13.84 -7.73
CA ALA A 9 -22.41 -14.48 -7.45
C ALA A 9 -22.19 -14.44 -5.93
N PRO A 10 -21.81 -15.57 -5.29
CA PRO A 10 -21.62 -15.60 -3.85
C PRO A 10 -20.64 -14.49 -3.47
N LYS A 11 -21.05 -13.63 -2.54
CA LYS A 11 -20.20 -12.55 -2.02
C LYS A 11 -18.86 -13.18 -1.60
N PRO A 12 -17.71 -12.68 -2.09
CA PRO A 12 -16.41 -13.18 -1.67
C PRO A 12 -16.36 -13.20 -0.16
N ALA A 13 -15.93 -14.34 0.40
CA ALA A 13 -15.76 -14.45 1.84
C ALA A 13 -14.84 -13.30 2.31
N PRO A 14 -15.14 -12.66 3.45
CA PRO A 14 -14.32 -11.58 3.96
C PRO A 14 -12.88 -12.10 4.12
N VAL A 15 -11.97 -11.40 3.47
CA VAL A 15 -10.55 -11.70 3.47
C VAL A 15 -9.91 -10.90 4.59
N GLN A 16 -9.23 -11.60 5.51
CA GLN A 16 -8.40 -10.95 6.52
C GLN A 16 -7.04 -10.58 5.89
N LEU A 17 -6.84 -9.30 5.60
CA LEU A 17 -5.54 -8.78 5.20
C LEU A 17 -4.64 -8.64 6.43
N PRO A 18 -3.32 -8.83 6.29
CA PRO A 18 -2.39 -8.46 7.35
C PRO A 18 -2.43 -6.96 7.58
N ASP A 19 -2.23 -6.55 8.83
CA ASP A 19 -2.13 -5.13 9.16
C ASP A 19 -0.94 -4.49 8.45
N ALA A 20 -1.16 -3.29 7.93
CA ALA A 20 -0.11 -2.53 7.29
C ALA A 20 0.98 -2.18 8.31
N PRO A 21 2.26 -2.36 7.98
CA PRO A 21 3.32 -2.04 8.92
C PRO A 21 3.44 -0.54 9.12
N ALA A 22 3.78 -0.12 10.35
CA ALA A 22 3.82 1.30 10.73
C ALA A 22 4.78 2.16 9.88
N TRP A 23 5.83 1.57 9.31
CA TRP A 23 6.79 2.27 8.46
C TRP A 23 6.19 2.69 7.10
N LEU A 24 5.06 2.11 6.68
CA LEU A 24 4.35 2.47 5.45
C LEU A 24 3.59 3.80 5.58
N ALA A 25 3.53 4.38 6.78
CA ALA A 25 2.92 5.68 7.00
C ALA A 25 3.59 6.75 6.11
N PRO A 26 2.85 7.80 5.69
CA PRO A 26 3.40 8.89 4.90
C PRO A 26 4.63 9.54 5.56
N VAL A 27 5.60 9.96 4.75
CA VAL A 27 6.74 10.76 5.23
C VAL A 27 6.27 12.21 5.42
N PRO A 28 6.43 12.81 6.61
CA PRO A 28 6.08 14.21 6.83
C PRO A 28 6.90 15.14 5.94
N ALA A 29 6.24 16.11 5.31
CA ALA A 29 6.93 17.16 4.58
C ALA A 29 7.72 18.06 5.56
N PRO A 30 8.98 18.44 5.25
CA PRO A 30 9.74 19.35 6.09
C PRO A 30 9.06 20.71 6.22
N ALA A 31 8.96 21.23 7.44
CA ALA A 31 8.47 22.58 7.68
C ALA A 31 9.51 23.61 7.23
N LEU A 32 9.14 24.44 6.24
CA LEU A 32 9.94 25.57 5.78
C LEU A 32 9.46 26.85 6.47
N LYS A 33 10.40 27.77 6.73
CA LYS A 33 10.12 29.06 7.39
C LYS A 33 10.59 30.20 6.51
N VAL A 34 9.91 31.34 6.61
CA VAL A 34 10.35 32.60 5.98
C VAL A 34 11.73 32.98 6.52
N GLY A 35 12.64 33.37 5.62
CA GLY A 35 14.03 33.69 5.96
C GLY A 35 14.96 32.48 6.14
N MET A 36 14.48 31.25 5.91
CA MET A 36 15.34 30.06 5.91
C MET A 36 16.27 30.07 4.68
N ASP A 37 17.54 29.72 4.91
CA ASP A 37 18.49 29.52 3.82
C ASP A 37 17.99 28.46 2.83
N ALA A 38 18.02 28.80 1.54
CA ALA A 38 17.46 27.96 0.49
C ALA A 38 18.18 26.61 0.36
N ARG A 39 19.50 26.55 0.62
CA ARG A 39 20.27 25.29 0.56
C ARG A 39 19.89 24.39 1.73
N VAL A 40 19.68 24.97 2.91
CA VAL A 40 19.18 24.22 4.09
C VAL A 40 17.76 23.70 3.85
N ALA A 41 16.87 24.51 3.29
CA ALA A 41 15.52 24.09 2.92
C ALA A 41 15.55 22.92 1.92
N LEU A 42 16.35 23.06 0.87
CA LEU A 42 16.52 22.06 -0.18
C LEU A 42 17.10 20.75 0.36
N ALA A 43 18.15 20.80 1.18
CA ALA A 43 18.74 19.60 1.80
C ALA A 43 17.71 18.81 2.62
N ARG A 44 16.84 19.49 3.38
CA ARG A 44 15.77 18.86 4.15
C ARG A 44 14.71 18.20 3.26
N THR A 45 14.38 18.83 2.13
CA THR A 45 13.44 18.23 1.18
C THR A 45 14.03 17.01 0.48
N TYR A 46 15.33 17.01 0.16
CA TYR A 46 16.00 15.86 -0.44
C TYR A 46 16.03 14.64 0.48
N THR A 47 16.30 14.83 1.78
CA THR A 47 16.29 13.71 2.73
C THR A 47 14.89 13.12 2.91
N ALA A 48 13.86 13.97 3.00
CA ALA A 48 12.47 13.52 3.08
C ALA A 48 12.03 12.77 1.81
N LEU A 49 12.44 13.25 0.62
CA LEU A 49 12.16 12.60 -0.65
C LEU A 49 12.82 11.23 -0.75
N ALA A 50 14.10 11.12 -0.37
CA ALA A 50 14.82 9.86 -0.38
C ALA A 50 14.15 8.82 0.54
N LEU A 51 13.71 9.24 1.73
CA LEU A 51 12.98 8.37 2.66
C LEU A 51 11.62 7.94 2.09
N ALA A 52 10.90 8.86 1.43
CA ALA A 52 9.60 8.56 0.83
C ALA A 52 9.74 7.52 -0.28
N ASN A 53 10.71 7.69 -1.18
CA ASN A 53 10.97 6.74 -2.24
C ASN A 53 11.39 5.37 -1.69
N GLY A 54 12.25 5.33 -0.67
CA GLY A 54 12.63 4.08 -0.01
C GLY A 54 11.43 3.33 0.60
N ARG A 55 10.49 4.06 1.22
CA ARG A 55 9.24 3.46 1.73
C ARG A 55 8.33 2.96 0.63
N LEU A 56 8.27 3.64 -0.52
CA LEU A 56 7.50 3.17 -1.68
C LEU A 56 8.05 1.88 -2.25
N ASP A 57 9.38 1.76 -2.37
CA ASP A 57 10.04 0.55 -2.85
C ASP A 57 9.80 -0.63 -1.91
N GLN A 58 9.96 -0.42 -0.60
CA GLN A 58 9.66 -1.44 0.42
C GLN A 58 8.17 -1.79 0.44
N GLY A 59 7.30 -0.79 0.32
CA GLY A 59 5.85 -0.98 0.25
C GLY A 59 5.44 -1.84 -0.93
N ARG A 60 6.05 -1.62 -2.10
CA ARG A 60 5.83 -2.44 -3.30
C ARG A 60 6.16 -3.92 -3.05
N GLN A 61 7.29 -4.19 -2.40
CA GLN A 61 7.69 -5.57 -2.06
C GLN A 61 6.68 -6.20 -1.11
N TRP A 62 6.32 -5.50 -0.04
CA TRP A 62 5.34 -5.98 0.95
C TRP A 62 3.98 -6.29 0.31
N TYR A 63 3.43 -5.38 -0.52
CA TYR A 63 2.17 -5.63 -1.22
C TYR A 63 2.26 -6.82 -2.19
N GLY A 64 3.42 -7.03 -2.82
CA GLY A 64 3.68 -8.21 -3.65
C GLY A 64 3.65 -9.52 -2.84
N GLU A 65 4.21 -9.53 -1.64
CA GLU A 65 4.14 -10.67 -0.72
C GLU A 65 2.71 -10.95 -0.24
N VAL A 66 1.96 -9.90 0.09
CA VAL A 66 0.54 -10.03 0.46
C VAL A 66 -0.26 -10.62 -0.70
N GLN A 67 -0.10 -10.08 -1.91
CA GLN A 67 -0.79 -10.56 -3.10
C GLN A 67 -0.46 -12.04 -3.39
N SER A 68 0.83 -12.39 -3.41
CA SER A 68 1.26 -13.77 -3.69
C SER A 68 0.73 -14.76 -2.64
N SER A 69 0.69 -14.37 -1.37
CA SER A 69 0.10 -15.17 -0.29
C SER A 69 -1.40 -15.40 -0.50
N PHE A 70 -2.13 -14.39 -0.99
CA PHE A 70 -3.54 -14.54 -1.36
C PHE A 70 -3.74 -15.46 -2.55
N GLU A 71 -2.96 -15.29 -3.61
CA GLU A 71 -3.04 -16.13 -4.79
C GLU A 71 -2.69 -17.60 -4.48
N ALA A 72 -1.71 -17.85 -3.62
CA ALA A 72 -1.37 -19.19 -3.15
C ALA A 72 -2.53 -19.83 -2.36
N ASN A 73 -3.11 -19.10 -1.41
CA ASN A 73 -4.25 -19.58 -0.62
C ASN A 73 -5.51 -19.80 -1.47
N SER A 74 -5.74 -18.98 -2.50
CA SER A 74 -6.89 -19.13 -3.40
C SER A 74 -6.77 -20.36 -4.31
N ARG A 75 -5.55 -20.73 -4.73
CA ARG A 75 -5.28 -21.90 -5.58
C ARG A 75 -5.29 -23.23 -4.85
N GLY A 76 -5.05 -23.23 -3.54
CA GLY A 76 -5.13 -24.43 -2.68
C GLY A 76 -6.57 -24.84 -2.30
N ARG A 77 -7.59 -24.06 -2.67
CA ARG A 77 -9.01 -24.34 -2.40
C ARG A 77 -9.64 -25.04 -3.60
N THR A 78 -9.35 -26.33 -3.79
CA THR A 78 -10.16 -27.22 -4.64
C THR A 78 -11.46 -27.60 -3.91
N PRO A 79 -12.61 -27.69 -4.62
CA PRO A 79 -13.88 -28.19 -4.07
C PRO A 79 -13.83 -29.67 -3.71
#